data_AF-A0A8T1P015-F1
#
_entry.id   AF-A0A8T1P015-F1
#
_cell.length_a   1.000
_cell.length_b   1.000
_cell.length_c   1.000
_cell.angle_alpha   90.00
_cell.angle_beta   90.00
_cell.angle_gamma   90.00
#
_symmetry.space_group_name_H-M   'P 1'
#
loop_
_entity.id
_entity.type
_entity.pdbx_description
1 polymer ?
#
loop_
_entity_poly.entity_id
_entity_poly.type
_entity_poly.pdbx_seq_one_letter_code
_entity_poly.pdbx_strand_id
1 'polypeptide(L)'
;MPLAEQVKEMKELRNGYNIVGLSQGNLIGRGVLQFCAGGPPVKNFISLGGPHAGTASVPLCGSGVLCIIADRLIKSEIYTEYIQDHLAPSGYLKLPNAIPSYLEKCRFLPKLNNEVPGEKNSSYKERFTSLQNLVLIMFEHDTVLIPKETSWFGYYPDGTFNPVLPPQQTNLYAEDWIGLKTLDEAGKVKYISVPGNHLGISRRDMKRYVVPYLVDKASRKRSIENDSGVQSKKIEQTATTIDKKTSTKAIFEGSSSYFWPSSIKSFVAELLGLMEEPLPPDT
;
A
#
# COMPACT_ATOMS: atom_id res chain seq x y z
N MET A 1 -0.81 -22.87 2.73
CA MET A 1 0.38 -22.39 1.98
C MET A 1 0.67 -20.96 2.38
N PRO A 2 1.90 -20.62 2.83
CA PRO A 2 2.29 -19.24 3.13
C PRO A 2 2.09 -18.31 1.92
N LEU A 3 1.77 -17.03 2.15
CA LEU A 3 1.52 -16.05 1.08
C LEU A 3 2.70 -15.93 0.10
N ALA A 4 3.94 -16.02 0.59
CA ALA A 4 5.14 -15.97 -0.25
C ALA A 4 5.17 -17.08 -1.31
N GLU A 5 4.76 -18.30 -0.95
CA GLU A 5 4.71 -19.42 -1.88
C GLU A 5 3.58 -19.24 -2.91
N GLN A 6 2.41 -18.74 -2.47
CA GLN A 6 1.32 -18.38 -3.39
C GLN A 6 1.78 -17.36 -4.45
N VAL A 7 2.51 -16.32 -4.03
CA VAL A 7 3.02 -15.28 -4.95
C VAL A 7 4.04 -15.84 -5.95
N LYS A 8 4.87 -16.81 -5.56
CA LYS A 8 5.85 -17.44 -6.46
C LYS A 8 5.19 -18.29 -7.55
N GLU A 9 4.08 -18.94 -7.22
CA GLU A 9 3.37 -19.84 -8.14
C GLU A 9 2.50 -19.09 -9.18
N MET A 10 2.19 -17.81 -8.94
CA MET A 10 1.39 -16.98 -9.84
C MET A 10 2.15 -16.65 -11.14
N LYS A 11 1.80 -17.34 -12.22
CA LYS A 11 2.42 -17.19 -13.55
C LYS A 11 2.25 -15.77 -14.11
N GLU A 12 1.19 -15.09 -13.73
CA GLU A 12 0.85 -13.71 -14.12
C GLU A 12 1.89 -12.72 -13.61
N LEU A 13 2.54 -13.01 -12.48
CA LEU A 13 3.50 -12.11 -11.83
C LEU A 13 4.94 -12.31 -12.31
N ARG A 14 5.24 -13.37 -13.09
CA ARG A 14 6.61 -13.79 -13.46
C ARG A 14 7.44 -12.71 -14.17
N ASN A 15 6.78 -11.82 -14.92
CA ASN A 15 7.43 -10.73 -15.66
C ASN A 15 7.53 -9.42 -14.83
N GLY A 16 7.29 -9.54 -13.54
CA GLY A 16 7.23 -8.46 -12.57
C GLY A 16 5.92 -7.69 -12.56
N TYR A 17 5.56 -7.19 -11.39
CA TYR A 17 4.25 -6.63 -11.08
C TYR A 17 4.36 -5.36 -10.23
N ASN A 18 3.26 -4.62 -10.13
CA ASN A 18 3.15 -3.48 -9.23
C ASN A 18 2.33 -3.87 -8.01
N ILE A 19 2.62 -3.26 -6.86
CA ILE A 19 1.82 -3.38 -5.65
C ILE A 19 1.09 -2.06 -5.42
N VAL A 20 -0.20 -2.12 -5.15
CA VAL A 20 -0.98 -1.01 -4.57
C VAL A 20 -1.44 -1.46 -3.18
N GLY A 21 -0.85 -0.86 -2.15
CA GLY A 21 -1.19 -1.13 -0.76
C GLY A 21 -2.11 -0.06 -0.19
N LEU A 22 -3.05 -0.47 0.66
CA LEU A 22 -4.01 0.42 1.32
C LEU A 22 -3.98 0.14 2.82
N SER A 23 -3.89 1.17 3.65
CA SER A 23 -3.93 1.00 5.11
C SER A 23 -2.94 -0.09 5.57
N GLN A 24 -3.36 -1.02 6.42
CA GLN A 24 -2.54 -2.16 6.85
C GLN A 24 -2.02 -3.04 5.70
N GLY A 25 -2.69 -3.08 4.54
CA GLY A 25 -2.28 -3.88 3.38
C GLY A 25 -0.92 -3.47 2.84
N ASN A 26 -0.47 -2.24 3.12
CA ASN A 26 0.88 -1.77 2.80
C ASN A 26 1.97 -2.60 3.48
N LEU A 27 1.74 -2.98 4.74
CA LEU A 27 2.68 -3.78 5.50
C LEU A 27 2.76 -5.21 4.97
N ILE A 28 1.63 -5.76 4.53
CA ILE A 28 1.58 -7.06 3.84
C ILE A 28 2.32 -7.00 2.50
N GLY A 29 2.09 -5.94 1.70
CA GLY A 29 2.81 -5.70 0.44
C GLY A 29 4.32 -5.57 0.64
N ARG A 30 4.75 -4.85 1.68
CA ARG A 30 6.17 -4.81 2.09
C ARG A 30 6.68 -6.17 2.56
N GLY A 31 5.85 -6.95 3.25
CA GLY A 31 6.18 -8.32 3.65
C GLY A 31 6.44 -9.20 2.43
N VAL A 32 5.60 -9.13 1.41
CA VAL A 32 5.82 -9.82 0.13
C VAL A 32 7.13 -9.35 -0.52
N LEU A 33 7.33 -8.04 -0.64
CA LEU A 33 8.54 -7.46 -1.23
C LEU A 33 9.83 -7.85 -0.48
N GLN A 34 9.84 -7.72 0.84
CA GLN A 34 11.06 -7.86 1.64
C GLN A 34 11.29 -9.29 2.13
N PHE A 35 10.26 -10.11 2.37
CA PHE A 35 10.44 -11.47 2.90
C PHE A 35 10.44 -12.55 1.82
N CYS A 36 9.82 -12.33 0.65
CA CYS A 36 9.69 -13.35 -0.40
C CYS A 36 11.01 -13.53 -1.18
N ALA A 37 11.93 -14.33 -0.65
CA ALA A 37 13.15 -14.72 -1.35
C ALA A 37 12.82 -15.53 -2.62
N GLY A 38 13.38 -15.13 -3.76
CA GLY A 38 13.11 -15.77 -5.07
C GLY A 38 11.73 -15.46 -5.65
N GLY A 39 10.99 -14.51 -5.08
CA GLY A 39 9.71 -14.06 -5.63
C GLY A 39 9.87 -13.29 -6.95
N PRO A 40 8.80 -13.20 -7.76
CA PRO A 40 8.79 -12.34 -8.94
C PRO A 40 9.10 -10.88 -8.59
N PRO A 41 9.72 -10.10 -9.50
CA PRO A 41 10.19 -8.76 -9.18
C PRO A 41 9.04 -7.76 -9.02
N VAL A 42 9.04 -6.99 -7.93
CA VAL A 42 8.13 -5.85 -7.78
C VAL A 42 8.74 -4.64 -8.47
N LYS A 43 8.02 -4.06 -9.44
CA LYS A 43 8.46 -2.89 -10.20
C LYS A 43 8.18 -1.61 -9.43
N ASN A 44 6.90 -1.31 -9.19
CA ASN A 44 6.48 -0.13 -8.44
C ASN A 44 5.68 -0.55 -7.21
N PHE A 45 5.86 0.17 -6.11
CA PHE A 45 5.02 0.02 -4.93
C PHE A 45 4.36 1.36 -4.60
N ILE A 46 3.04 1.39 -4.71
CA ILE A 46 2.20 2.55 -4.44
C ILE A 46 1.48 2.32 -3.12
N SER A 47 1.78 3.16 -2.14
CA SER A 47 1.29 3.05 -0.78
C SER A 47 0.30 4.15 -0.47
N LEU A 48 -0.94 3.79 -0.17
CA LEU A 48 -1.99 4.72 0.27
C LEU A 48 -2.20 4.54 1.76
N GLY A 49 -1.79 5.54 2.56
CA GLY A 49 -1.98 5.56 4.01
C GLY A 49 -1.40 4.32 4.69
N GLY A 50 -0.12 4.01 4.48
CA GLY A 50 0.50 2.82 5.07
C GLY A 50 1.09 3.07 6.47
N PRO A 51 0.83 2.23 7.48
CA PRO A 51 1.47 2.35 8.80
C PRO A 51 2.92 1.85 8.81
N HIS A 52 3.79 2.38 7.93
CA HIS A 52 5.14 1.83 7.68
C HIS A 52 6.09 1.88 8.87
N ALA A 53 5.95 2.87 9.75
CA ALA A 53 6.68 2.98 11.01
C ALA A 53 5.84 2.51 12.22
N GLY A 54 4.65 1.95 11.96
CA GLY A 54 3.70 1.49 12.97
C GLY A 54 2.63 2.52 13.32
N THR A 55 1.76 2.17 14.26
CA THR A 55 0.83 3.12 14.88
C THR A 55 0.97 3.13 16.39
N ALA A 56 0.91 4.33 16.97
CA ALA A 56 1.03 4.59 18.39
C ALA A 56 -0.33 4.55 19.12
N SER A 57 -1.40 4.21 18.41
CA SER A 57 -2.75 4.11 18.96
C SER A 57 -3.45 2.88 18.41
N VAL A 58 -4.27 2.23 19.23
CA VAL A 58 -5.09 1.11 18.78
C VAL A 58 -6.17 1.67 17.83
N PRO A 59 -6.28 1.18 16.58
CA PRO A 59 -7.22 1.72 15.58
C PRO A 59 -8.72 1.46 15.89
N LEU A 60 -9.08 1.16 17.14
CA LEU A 60 -10.39 0.65 17.56
C LEU A 60 -11.34 1.69 18.19
N CYS A 61 -11.05 3.00 18.19
CA CYS A 61 -12.00 3.97 18.73
C CYS A 61 -12.41 5.06 17.72
N GLY A 62 -13.48 4.75 16.99
CA GLY A 62 -14.58 5.69 16.75
C GLY A 62 -15.69 5.52 17.83
N SER A 63 -16.84 6.18 17.66
CA SER A 63 -17.94 6.20 18.64
C SER A 63 -18.84 4.96 18.54
N GLY A 64 -18.45 3.84 19.17
CA GLY A 64 -19.27 2.63 19.27
C GLY A 64 -18.86 1.72 20.43
N VAL A 65 -19.72 0.74 20.77
CA VAL A 65 -19.59 -0.19 21.91
C VAL A 65 -18.27 -1.00 21.92
N LEU A 66 -17.54 -1.02 20.80
CA LEU A 66 -16.21 -1.63 20.65
C LEU A 66 -15.06 -0.83 21.32
N CYS A 67 -15.31 0.40 21.77
CA CYS A 67 -14.28 1.27 22.36
C CYS A 67 -13.91 0.89 23.83
N ILE A 68 -14.66 0.00 24.48
CA ILE A 68 -14.41 -0.45 25.86
C ILE A 68 -13.21 -1.44 25.96
N ILE A 69 -12.86 -2.11 24.86
CA ILE A 69 -11.75 -3.08 24.80
C ILE A 69 -10.39 -2.37 24.64
N ALA A 70 -10.37 -1.23 23.95
CA ALA A 70 -9.16 -0.43 23.73
C ALA A 70 -8.54 0.09 25.04
N ASP A 71 -9.37 0.49 26.01
CA ASP A 71 -8.93 1.01 27.31
C ASP A 71 -8.29 -0.06 28.22
N ARG A 72 -8.63 -1.34 28.02
CA ARG A 72 -8.01 -2.48 28.73
C ARG A 72 -6.72 -2.98 28.07
N LEU A 73 -6.60 -2.90 26.73
CA LEU A 73 -5.43 -3.36 25.98
C LEU A 73 -4.21 -2.43 26.11
N ILE A 74 -4.44 -1.12 26.27
CA ILE A 74 -3.40 -0.09 26.31
C ILE A 74 -2.49 -0.19 27.56
N LYS A 75 -2.91 -0.89 28.63
CA LYS A 75 -2.14 -0.90 29.89
C LYS A 75 -1.05 -1.96 30.05
N SER A 76 -1.01 -3.05 29.27
CA SER A 76 0.15 -3.99 29.32
C SER A 76 0.16 -5.19 28.35
N GLU A 77 -0.90 -5.45 27.57
CA GLU A 77 -1.08 -6.82 27.01
C GLU A 77 -1.06 -6.92 25.48
N ILE A 78 -0.84 -5.83 24.74
CA ILE A 78 -0.82 -5.86 23.27
C ILE A 78 0.29 -6.75 22.68
N TYR A 79 1.36 -6.94 23.45
CA TYR A 79 2.52 -7.75 23.05
C TYR A 79 2.51 -9.16 23.65
N THR A 80 1.39 -9.61 24.20
CA THR A 80 1.23 -11.03 24.59
C THR A 80 1.19 -11.92 23.35
N GLU A 81 1.65 -13.17 23.48
CA GLU A 81 1.65 -14.13 22.36
C GLU A 81 0.25 -14.30 21.76
N TYR A 82 -0.77 -14.45 22.62
CA TYR A 82 -2.15 -14.58 22.17
C TYR A 82 -2.60 -13.41 21.28
N ILE A 83 -2.35 -12.17 21.71
CA ILE A 83 -2.75 -10.99 20.93
C ILE A 83 -1.95 -10.89 19.63
N GLN A 84 -0.65 -11.16 19.67
CA GLN A 84 0.21 -11.16 18.48
C GLN A 84 -0.22 -12.21 17.43
N ASP A 85 -0.82 -13.32 17.86
CA ASP A 85 -1.31 -14.39 16.96
C ASP A 85 -2.73 -14.18 16.44
N HIS A 86 -3.57 -13.43 17.15
CA HIS A 86 -5.00 -13.35 16.86
C HIS A 86 -5.48 -11.96 16.42
N LEU A 87 -4.69 -10.90 16.65
CA LEU A 87 -5.07 -9.53 16.31
C LEU A 87 -4.06 -8.91 15.33
N ALA A 88 -4.42 -8.87 14.04
CA ALA A 88 -3.52 -8.37 12.99
C ALA A 88 -2.94 -6.96 13.26
N PRO A 89 -3.69 -5.97 13.78
CA PRO A 89 -3.13 -4.67 14.16
C PRO A 89 -2.00 -4.72 15.20
N SER A 90 -1.96 -5.74 16.06
CA SER A 90 -0.93 -5.87 17.09
C SER A 90 0.47 -6.09 16.52
N GLY A 91 0.57 -6.62 15.29
CA GLY A 91 1.84 -6.81 14.59
C GLY A 91 2.50 -5.52 14.10
N TYR A 92 1.83 -4.37 14.24
CA TYR A 92 2.38 -3.06 13.88
C TYR A 92 1.98 -1.93 14.84
N LEU A 93 1.46 -2.28 16.02
CA LEU A 93 1.33 -1.34 17.12
C LEU A 93 2.71 -1.11 17.73
N LYS A 94 3.18 0.14 17.67
CA LYS A 94 4.48 0.57 18.18
C LYS A 94 4.21 1.66 19.21
N LEU A 95 4.23 1.34 20.49
CA LEU A 95 4.00 2.36 21.52
C LEU A 95 5.34 3.02 21.88
N PRO A 96 5.51 4.35 21.69
CA PRO A 96 6.77 5.03 22.02
C PRO A 96 7.22 4.82 23.47
N ASN A 97 6.27 4.68 24.41
CA ASN A 97 6.56 4.42 25.81
C ASN A 97 6.79 2.94 26.17
N ALA A 98 6.74 2.01 25.19
CA ALA A 98 6.92 0.57 25.41
C ALA A 98 7.83 -0.08 24.35
N ILE A 99 8.81 0.67 23.85
CA ILE A 99 9.75 0.21 22.81
C ILE A 99 10.48 -1.10 23.17
N PRO A 100 10.94 -1.35 24.41
CA PRO A 100 11.54 -2.63 24.76
C PRO A 100 10.62 -3.82 24.51
N SER A 101 9.35 -3.74 24.95
CA SER A 101 8.37 -4.81 24.71
C SER A 101 8.00 -4.93 23.23
N TYR A 102 7.92 -3.81 22.51
CA TYR A 102 7.70 -3.81 21.07
C TYR A 102 8.83 -4.55 20.33
N LEU A 103 10.10 -4.24 20.61
CA LEU A 103 11.24 -4.87 19.96
C LEU A 103 11.37 -6.36 20.31
N GLU A 104 11.04 -6.74 21.55
CA GLU A 104 11.14 -8.11 22.03
C GLU A 104 10.00 -9.01 21.51
N LYS A 105 8.75 -8.49 21.47
CA LYS A 105 7.55 -9.33 21.36
C LYS A 105 6.68 -9.04 20.14
N CYS A 106 6.83 -7.88 19.48
CA CYS A 106 6.06 -7.61 18.27
C CYS A 106 6.60 -8.46 17.11
N ARG A 107 5.77 -9.36 16.58
CA ARG A 107 6.25 -10.43 15.68
C ARG A 107 6.53 -9.98 14.25
N PHE A 108 6.01 -8.82 13.85
CA PHE A 108 5.97 -8.44 12.44
C PHE A 108 6.73 -7.14 12.12
N LEU A 109 6.31 -5.99 12.65
CA LEU A 109 6.89 -4.70 12.26
C LEU A 109 8.39 -4.53 12.59
N PRO A 110 8.91 -4.88 13.79
CA PRO A 110 10.33 -4.76 14.08
C PRO A 110 11.20 -5.53 13.09
N LYS A 111 10.76 -6.73 12.70
CA LYS A 111 11.42 -7.56 11.70
C LYS A 111 11.33 -6.95 10.30
N LEU A 112 10.14 -6.49 9.90
CA LEU A 112 9.91 -5.87 8.59
C LEU A 112 10.76 -4.60 8.38
N ASN A 113 11.02 -3.87 9.46
CA ASN A 113 11.77 -2.61 9.46
C ASN A 113 13.25 -2.77 9.83
N ASN A 114 13.76 -4.00 10.02
CA ASN A 114 15.13 -4.26 10.48
C ASN A 114 15.49 -3.50 11.79
N GLU A 115 14.52 -3.39 12.71
CA GLU A 115 14.68 -2.65 13.97
C GLU A 115 15.32 -3.49 15.08
N VAL A 116 15.22 -4.82 14.99
CA VAL A 116 15.76 -5.74 16.01
C VAL A 116 17.30 -5.67 16.02
N PRO A 117 17.93 -5.28 17.15
CA PRO A 117 19.38 -5.20 17.24
C PRO A 117 20.04 -6.56 16.97
N GLY A 118 21.10 -6.58 16.16
CA GLY A 118 21.83 -7.82 15.82
C GLY A 118 21.16 -8.73 14.80
N GLU A 119 19.89 -8.51 14.43
CA GLU A 119 19.13 -9.38 13.51
C GLU A 119 18.81 -8.73 12.16
N LYS A 120 19.47 -7.61 11.83
CA LYS A 120 19.28 -6.91 10.56
C LYS A 120 19.58 -7.82 9.37
N ASN A 121 18.64 -7.90 8.43
CA ASN A 121 18.78 -8.72 7.23
C ASN A 121 19.06 -7.87 5.99
N SER A 122 20.26 -7.98 5.41
CA SER A 122 20.67 -7.21 4.22
C SER A 122 19.81 -7.51 3.00
N SER A 123 19.28 -8.73 2.89
CA SER A 123 18.45 -9.13 1.76
C SER A 123 17.10 -8.39 1.72
N TYR A 124 16.64 -7.85 2.86
CA TYR A 124 15.43 -7.02 2.92
C TYR A 124 15.70 -5.68 2.22
N LYS A 125 16.86 -5.09 2.49
CA LYS A 125 17.34 -3.88 1.83
C LYS A 125 17.58 -4.08 0.34
N GLU A 126 18.23 -5.16 -0.06
CA GLU A 126 18.45 -5.49 -1.48
C GLU A 126 17.13 -5.59 -2.25
N ARG A 127 16.13 -6.29 -1.69
CA ARG A 127 14.82 -6.42 -2.34
C ARG A 127 14.04 -5.10 -2.33
N PHE A 128 14.04 -4.36 -1.23
CA PHE A 128 13.33 -3.08 -1.15
C PHE A 128 13.91 -2.06 -2.14
N THR A 129 15.25 -1.95 -2.22
CA THR A 129 15.96 -1.04 -3.15
C THR A 129 15.84 -1.43 -4.63
N SER A 130 15.42 -2.66 -4.92
CA SER A 130 15.13 -3.11 -6.29
C SER A 130 13.93 -2.42 -6.95
N LEU A 131 13.08 -1.76 -6.14
CA LEU A 131 11.95 -0.98 -6.66
C LEU A 131 12.42 0.05 -7.69
N GLN A 132 11.61 0.22 -8.73
CA GLN A 132 11.74 1.30 -9.69
C GLN A 132 11.16 2.59 -9.12
N ASN A 133 10.01 2.50 -8.45
CA ASN A 133 9.38 3.62 -7.76
C ASN A 133 8.73 3.17 -6.46
N LEU A 134 8.92 3.97 -5.41
CA LEU A 134 8.16 3.90 -4.16
C LEU A 134 7.32 5.16 -4.03
N VAL A 135 6.01 5.03 -4.11
CA VAL A 135 5.07 6.15 -4.00
C VAL A 135 4.39 6.07 -2.65
N LEU A 136 4.58 7.08 -1.80
CA LEU A 136 4.05 7.13 -0.45
C LEU A 136 3.02 8.25 -0.35
N ILE A 137 1.75 7.90 -0.27
CA ILE A 137 0.63 8.83 -0.17
C ILE A 137 0.17 8.93 1.29
N MET A 138 0.28 10.12 1.85
CA MET A 138 -0.23 10.49 3.17
C MET A 138 -1.51 11.32 3.02
N PHE A 139 -2.48 11.07 3.88
CA PHE A 139 -3.74 11.82 3.93
C PHE A 139 -3.66 12.94 4.97
N GLU A 140 -3.94 14.17 4.56
CA GLU A 140 -3.77 15.36 5.42
C GLU A 140 -4.65 15.33 6.68
N HIS A 141 -5.86 14.75 6.58
CA HIS A 141 -6.86 14.67 7.65
C HIS A 141 -6.98 13.23 8.19
N ASP A 142 -5.93 12.42 8.08
CA ASP A 142 -5.94 11.06 8.63
C ASP A 142 -6.06 11.09 10.15
N THR A 143 -7.13 10.47 10.68
CA THR A 143 -7.36 10.29 12.11
C THR A 143 -7.26 8.81 12.52
N VAL A 144 -6.96 7.91 11.57
CA VAL A 144 -6.83 6.47 11.81
C VAL A 144 -5.36 6.13 12.08
N LEU A 145 -4.46 6.68 11.27
CA LEU A 145 -3.03 6.53 11.48
C LEU A 145 -2.51 7.58 12.45
N ILE A 146 -2.10 7.14 13.63
CA ILE A 146 -1.49 8.00 14.65
C ILE A 146 -0.04 7.56 14.85
N PRO A 147 0.98 8.39 14.51
CA PRO A 147 0.87 9.65 13.76
C PRO A 147 0.63 9.37 12.26
N LYS A 148 0.04 10.32 11.52
CA LYS A 148 -0.26 10.13 10.08
C LYS A 148 0.99 10.03 9.21
N GLU A 149 2.07 10.66 9.67
CA GLU A 149 3.41 10.69 9.07
C GLU A 149 4.04 9.30 8.96
N THR A 150 3.51 8.30 9.67
CA THR A 150 3.88 6.89 9.43
C THR A 150 3.67 6.47 7.96
N SER A 151 2.75 7.13 7.23
CA SER A 151 2.55 6.95 5.78
C SER A 151 3.82 7.22 4.97
N TRP A 152 4.71 8.03 5.52
CA TRP A 152 5.99 8.41 4.95
C TRP A 152 7.18 7.84 5.72
N PHE A 153 6.98 6.86 6.62
CA PHE A 153 8.00 6.39 7.59
C PHE A 153 8.42 7.41 8.65
N GLY A 154 7.70 8.53 8.80
CA GLY A 154 7.87 9.43 9.94
C GLY A 154 7.26 8.82 11.21
N TYR A 155 7.83 9.12 12.37
CA TYR A 155 7.37 8.55 13.64
C TYR A 155 7.80 9.36 14.87
N TYR A 156 7.29 8.98 16.04
CA TYR A 156 7.74 9.56 17.31
C TYR A 156 9.12 9.06 17.73
N PRO A 157 9.91 9.86 18.47
CA PRO A 157 11.08 9.38 19.20
C PRO A 157 10.69 8.38 20.30
N ASP A 158 11.62 7.50 20.65
CA ASP A 158 11.43 6.56 21.76
C ASP A 158 11.14 7.31 23.08
N GLY A 159 10.16 6.84 23.83
CA GLY A 159 9.75 7.37 25.13
C GLY A 159 8.75 8.54 25.09
N THR A 160 8.50 9.16 23.93
CA THR A 160 7.64 10.35 23.82
C THR A 160 6.68 10.26 22.64
N PHE A 161 5.55 10.98 22.71
CA PHE A 161 4.58 11.12 21.62
C PHE A 161 4.69 12.50 20.95
N ASN A 162 5.79 13.21 21.15
CA ASN A 162 6.10 14.46 20.47
C ASN A 162 7.60 14.79 20.53
N PRO A 163 8.12 15.57 19.55
CA PRO A 163 7.49 15.89 18.27
C PRO A 163 7.40 14.66 17.35
N VAL A 164 6.68 14.74 16.22
CA VAL A 164 6.76 13.72 15.16
C VAL A 164 8.00 14.00 14.32
N LEU A 165 8.86 13.00 14.14
CA LEU A 165 10.03 13.07 13.29
C LEU A 165 9.66 12.79 11.83
N PRO A 166 10.14 13.59 10.87
CA PRO A 166 10.08 13.22 9.46
C PRO A 166 10.97 11.99 9.19
N PRO A 167 10.75 11.25 8.09
CA PRO A 167 11.50 10.02 7.79
C PRO A 167 13.01 10.21 7.86
N GLN A 168 13.53 11.32 7.35
CA GLN A 168 14.98 11.61 7.29
C GLN A 168 15.65 11.73 8.66
N GLN A 169 14.87 11.96 9.73
CA GLN A 169 15.37 12.05 11.10
C GLN A 169 15.21 10.73 11.89
N THR A 170 14.64 9.69 11.28
CA THR A 170 14.54 8.37 11.91
C THR A 170 15.82 7.56 11.72
N ASN A 171 16.17 6.70 12.69
CA ASN A 171 17.33 5.81 12.57
C ASN A 171 17.20 4.87 11.35
N LEU A 172 15.99 4.39 11.06
CA LEU A 172 15.70 3.55 9.89
C LEU A 172 16.17 4.20 8.58
N TYR A 173 15.97 5.51 8.42
CA TYR A 173 16.46 6.26 7.28
C TYR A 173 17.94 6.61 7.40
N ALA A 174 18.36 7.20 8.52
CA ALA A 174 19.71 7.74 8.71
C ALA A 174 20.79 6.65 8.54
N GLU A 175 20.54 5.47 9.08
CA GLU A 175 21.40 4.28 8.97
C GLU A 175 21.00 3.34 7.82
N ASP A 176 19.96 3.71 7.06
CA ASP A 176 19.50 3.02 5.86
C ASP A 176 19.21 1.52 6.04
N TRP A 177 18.50 1.18 7.12
CA TRP A 177 18.26 -0.20 7.58
C TRP A 177 17.53 -1.08 6.55
N ILE A 178 16.64 -0.48 5.78
CA ILE A 178 15.87 -1.16 4.73
C ILE A 178 16.16 -0.60 3.33
N GLY A 179 17.08 0.35 3.18
CA GLY A 179 17.35 0.98 1.89
C GLY A 179 16.44 2.13 1.51
N LEU A 180 15.67 2.69 2.46
CA LEU A 180 14.79 3.84 2.18
C LEU A 180 15.60 5.07 1.75
N LYS A 181 16.72 5.37 2.43
CA LYS A 181 17.62 6.47 2.05
C LYS A 181 18.24 6.21 0.69
N THR A 182 18.70 4.99 0.43
CA THR A 182 19.22 4.60 -0.90
C THR A 182 18.19 4.85 -2.01
N LEU A 183 16.92 4.49 -1.82
CA LEU A 183 15.87 4.74 -2.81
C LEU A 183 15.57 6.24 -2.97
N ASP A 184 15.57 6.98 -1.87
CA ASP A 184 15.23 8.40 -1.84
C ASP A 184 16.31 9.23 -2.55
N GLU A 185 17.58 8.99 -2.23
CA GLU A 185 18.73 9.62 -2.88
C GLU A 185 18.83 9.27 -4.37
N ALA A 186 18.37 8.07 -4.77
CA ALA A 186 18.23 7.68 -6.17
C ALA A 186 17.03 8.33 -6.89
N GLY A 187 16.26 9.18 -6.20
CA GLY A 187 15.09 9.87 -6.74
C GLY A 187 13.88 8.97 -7.00
N LYS A 188 13.86 7.75 -6.42
CA LYS A 188 12.81 6.74 -6.64
C LYS A 188 11.66 6.84 -5.66
N VAL A 189 11.83 7.56 -4.54
CA VAL A 189 10.75 7.81 -3.57
C VAL A 189 9.94 9.03 -3.98
N LYS A 190 8.63 8.98 -3.76
CA LYS A 190 7.69 10.09 -3.95
C LYS A 190 6.85 10.24 -2.69
N TYR A 191 7.13 11.27 -1.90
CA TYR A 191 6.30 11.68 -0.76
C TYR A 191 5.19 12.58 -1.27
N ILE A 192 3.95 12.11 -1.21
CA ILE A 192 2.78 12.80 -1.75
C ILE A 192 1.77 12.99 -0.63
N SER A 193 1.33 14.23 -0.42
CA SER A 193 0.27 14.56 0.52
C SER A 193 -0.98 14.91 -0.29
N VAL A 194 -2.12 14.37 0.13
CA VAL A 194 -3.41 14.64 -0.50
C VAL A 194 -4.44 15.03 0.55
N PRO A 195 -5.36 15.96 0.24
CA PRO A 195 -6.45 16.30 1.13
C PRO A 195 -7.40 15.10 1.26
N GLY A 196 -7.87 14.85 2.49
CA GLY A 196 -8.84 13.79 2.76
C GLY A 196 -8.59 13.06 4.08
N ASN A 197 -9.61 12.34 4.52
CA ASN A 197 -9.51 11.40 5.65
C ASN A 197 -8.79 10.11 5.20
N HIS A 198 -8.60 9.15 6.11
CA HIS A 198 -7.94 7.87 5.81
C HIS A 198 -8.54 7.17 4.56
N LEU A 199 -7.70 6.94 3.54
CA LEU A 199 -8.08 6.39 2.22
C LEU A 199 -9.12 7.22 1.42
N GLY A 200 -9.46 8.42 1.89
CA GLY A 200 -10.33 9.37 1.22
C GLY A 200 -9.61 10.13 0.11
N ILE A 201 -9.16 9.41 -0.94
CA ILE A 201 -8.48 10.00 -2.09
C ILE A 201 -9.48 10.41 -3.19
N SER A 202 -9.29 11.60 -3.79
CA SER A 202 -10.09 12.05 -4.93
C SER A 202 -9.74 11.30 -6.22
N ARG A 203 -10.68 11.20 -7.18
CA ARG A 203 -10.37 10.63 -8.50
C ARG A 203 -9.26 11.38 -9.22
N ARG A 204 -9.26 12.71 -9.12
CA ARG A 204 -8.23 13.57 -9.72
C ARG A 204 -6.84 13.20 -9.20
N ASP A 205 -6.72 13.01 -7.89
CA ASP A 205 -5.45 12.69 -7.26
C ASP A 205 -5.03 11.24 -7.54
N MET A 206 -5.96 10.28 -7.64
CA MET A 206 -5.64 8.92 -8.13
C MET A 206 -5.10 8.94 -9.56
N LYS A 207 -5.77 9.65 -10.48
CA LYS A 207 -5.30 9.79 -11.88
C LYS A 207 -3.92 10.46 -11.95
N ARG A 208 -3.64 11.40 -11.06
CA ARG A 208 -2.37 12.13 -11.03
C ARG A 208 -1.22 11.34 -10.39
N TYR A 209 -1.46 10.66 -9.28
CA TYR A 209 -0.40 10.14 -8.41
C TYR A 209 -0.30 8.61 -8.39
N VAL A 210 -1.33 7.89 -8.83
CA VAL A 210 -1.34 6.41 -8.83
C VAL A 210 -1.19 5.86 -10.25
N VAL A 211 -2.06 6.28 -11.17
CA VAL A 211 -2.09 5.75 -12.56
C VAL A 211 -0.75 5.78 -13.28
N PRO A 212 0.07 6.84 -13.17
CA PRO A 212 1.34 6.89 -13.89
C PRO A 212 2.31 5.76 -13.54
N TYR A 213 2.10 5.05 -12.44
CA TYR A 213 2.94 3.92 -12.00
C TYR A 213 2.33 2.56 -12.33
N LEU A 214 1.08 2.51 -12.83
CA LEU A 214 0.39 1.27 -13.18
C LEU A 214 0.41 0.99 -14.69
N VAL A 215 0.57 2.01 -15.52
CA VAL A 215 0.54 1.90 -16.98
C VAL A 215 1.95 1.72 -17.53
N ASP A 216 2.16 0.68 -18.33
CA ASP A 216 3.43 0.46 -19.02
C ASP A 216 3.79 1.62 -19.96
N LYS A 217 5.09 1.95 -20.05
CA LYS A 217 5.60 3.00 -20.95
C LYS A 217 5.15 2.81 -22.41
N ALA A 218 5.00 1.56 -22.87
CA ALA A 218 4.51 1.23 -24.20
C ALA A 218 3.03 1.61 -24.41
N SER A 219 2.20 1.48 -23.38
CA SER A 219 0.79 1.89 -23.41
C SER A 219 0.64 3.41 -23.34
N ARG A 220 1.58 4.11 -22.71
CA ARG A 220 1.66 5.59 -22.71
C ARG A 220 2.02 6.15 -24.10
N LYS A 221 2.91 5.50 -24.84
CA LYS A 221 3.20 5.89 -26.25
C LYS A 221 2.00 5.71 -27.17
N ARG A 222 1.30 4.57 -27.09
CA ARG A 222 0.09 4.31 -27.89
C ARG A 222 -1.06 5.27 -27.58
N SER A 223 -1.24 5.67 -26.32
CA SER A 223 -2.27 6.66 -25.96
C SER A 223 -1.93 8.06 -26.48
N ILE A 224 -0.66 8.46 -26.45
CA ILE A 224 -0.21 9.74 -27.03
C ILE A 224 -0.30 9.74 -28.57
N GLU A 225 0.04 8.63 -29.23
CA GLU A 225 -0.11 8.45 -30.69
C GLU A 225 -1.58 8.44 -31.12
N ASN A 226 -2.46 7.83 -30.32
CA ASN A 226 -3.89 7.82 -30.59
C ASN A 226 -4.53 9.20 -30.38
N ASP A 227 -4.10 9.96 -29.36
CA ASP A 227 -4.63 11.30 -29.06
C ASP A 227 -4.13 12.36 -30.08
N SER A 228 -2.94 12.16 -30.65
CA SER A 228 -2.41 12.98 -31.76
C SER A 228 -2.93 12.56 -33.15
N GLY A 229 -3.63 11.43 -33.25
CA GLY A 229 -4.22 10.91 -34.49
C GLY A 229 -5.68 11.33 -34.74
N VAL A 230 -6.38 11.92 -33.77
CA VAL A 230 -7.79 12.36 -33.92
C VAL A 230 -7.87 13.79 -34.43
N GLN A 231 -7.26 14.04 -35.59
CA GLN A 231 -7.69 15.16 -36.43
C GLN A 231 -7.45 14.89 -37.92
N SER A 232 -8.13 13.86 -38.43
CA SER A 232 -8.72 13.79 -39.79
C SER A 232 -9.09 12.34 -40.09
N LYS A 233 -10.38 12.02 -40.09
CA LYS A 233 -11.02 11.29 -41.19
C LYS A 233 -12.53 11.25 -41.02
N LYS A 234 -13.17 11.70 -42.10
CA LYS A 234 -14.61 11.81 -42.34
C LYS A 234 -15.13 10.43 -42.77
N ILE A 235 -16.21 10.00 -42.13
CA ILE A 235 -17.29 9.07 -42.54
C ILE A 235 -16.98 8.08 -43.68
N GLU A 236 -17.10 6.78 -43.38
CA GLU A 236 -17.88 5.86 -44.23
C GLU A 236 -18.38 4.65 -43.43
N GLN A 237 -19.69 4.42 -43.51
CA GLN A 237 -20.41 3.28 -42.93
C GLN A 237 -20.11 2.01 -43.74
N THR A 238 -19.75 0.93 -43.07
CA THR A 238 -20.08 -0.43 -43.53
C THR A 238 -20.25 -1.35 -42.32
N ALA A 239 -21.41 -2.00 -42.29
CA ALA A 239 -21.76 -3.00 -41.30
C ALA A 239 -21.10 -4.33 -41.65
N THR A 240 -20.45 -4.96 -40.67
CA THR A 240 -20.14 -6.39 -40.72
C THR A 240 -20.30 -7.00 -39.34
N THR A 241 -21.30 -7.87 -39.25
CA THR A 241 -21.59 -8.80 -38.18
C THR A 241 -20.43 -9.77 -37.97
N ILE A 242 -19.93 -9.92 -36.74
CA ILE A 242 -19.18 -11.10 -36.30
C ILE A 242 -19.72 -11.54 -34.94
N ASP A 243 -20.13 -12.81 -34.91
CA ASP A 243 -20.75 -13.54 -33.83
C ASP A 243 -19.85 -13.76 -32.59
N LYS A 244 -20.52 -13.74 -31.44
CA LYS A 244 -20.27 -14.44 -30.15
C LYS A 244 -18.91 -15.14 -29.98
N LYS A 245 -18.20 -14.78 -28.89
CA LYS A 245 -18.08 -15.68 -27.72
C LYS A 245 -17.40 -15.06 -26.49
N THR A 246 -17.95 -15.43 -25.34
CA THR A 246 -17.34 -15.50 -23.99
C THR A 246 -17.28 -14.20 -23.18
N SER A 247 -18.39 -13.93 -22.49
CA SER A 247 -18.35 -13.22 -21.21
C SER A 247 -17.58 -14.09 -20.22
N THR A 248 -16.32 -13.76 -19.98
CA THR A 248 -15.57 -14.25 -18.84
C THR A 248 -15.69 -13.21 -17.74
N LYS A 249 -16.70 -13.37 -16.89
CA LYS A 249 -16.76 -12.69 -15.60
C LYS A 249 -15.52 -13.14 -14.81
N ALA A 250 -14.47 -12.31 -14.79
CA ALA A 250 -13.28 -12.55 -14.00
C ALA A 250 -13.66 -12.42 -12.51
N ILE A 251 -14.01 -13.56 -11.91
CA ILE A 251 -14.19 -13.67 -10.47
C ILE A 251 -12.77 -13.67 -9.87
N PHE A 252 -12.42 -12.57 -9.21
CA PHE A 252 -11.19 -12.45 -8.42
C PHE A 252 -11.32 -13.33 -7.16
N GLU A 253 -11.15 -14.64 -7.31
CA GLU A 253 -11.20 -15.62 -6.21
C GLU A 253 -9.98 -15.58 -5.27
N GLY A 254 -9.11 -14.57 -5.41
CA GLY A 254 -7.95 -14.35 -4.53
C GLY A 254 -8.00 -13.06 -3.71
N SER A 255 -9.02 -12.20 -3.83
CA SER A 255 -9.08 -10.98 -3.03
C SER A 255 -9.68 -11.26 -1.66
N SER A 256 -8.85 -11.13 -0.64
CA SER A 256 -9.26 -10.99 0.76
C SER A 256 -10.54 -10.16 0.91
N SER A 257 -11.44 -10.57 1.81
CA SER A 257 -12.82 -10.10 2.03
C SER A 257 -13.01 -8.61 2.39
N TYR A 258 -12.00 -7.77 2.17
CA TYR A 258 -12.06 -6.34 2.43
C TYR A 258 -12.80 -5.61 1.30
N PHE A 259 -13.90 -4.96 1.68
CA PHE A 259 -14.58 -4.00 0.83
C PHE A 259 -13.70 -2.75 0.71
N TRP A 260 -12.93 -2.65 -0.37
CA TRP A 260 -12.25 -1.42 -0.78
C TRP A 260 -13.18 -0.19 -0.68
N PRO A 261 -12.69 1.00 -0.30
CA PRO A 261 -13.49 2.23 -0.31
C PRO A 261 -14.12 2.46 -1.68
N SER A 262 -15.34 2.99 -1.72
CA SER A 262 -16.12 3.15 -2.96
C SER A 262 -15.38 3.95 -4.04
N SER A 263 -14.62 4.97 -3.63
CA SER A 263 -13.76 5.75 -4.53
C SER A 263 -12.74 4.87 -5.25
N ILE A 264 -12.08 3.98 -4.51
CA ILE A 264 -11.03 3.12 -5.04
C ILE A 264 -11.62 1.96 -5.85
N LYS A 265 -12.74 1.37 -5.40
CA LYS A 265 -13.47 0.35 -6.18
C LYS A 265 -13.88 0.86 -7.54
N SER A 266 -14.58 2.00 -7.56
CA SER A 266 -15.07 2.55 -8.81
C SER A 266 -13.93 2.97 -9.72
N PHE A 267 -12.82 3.44 -9.15
CA PHE A 267 -11.63 3.78 -9.90
C PHE A 267 -10.94 2.56 -10.52
N VAL A 268 -10.77 1.46 -9.77
CA VAL A 268 -10.17 0.23 -10.31
C VAL A 268 -11.09 -0.41 -11.34
N ALA A 269 -12.40 -0.39 -11.14
CA ALA A 269 -13.37 -0.87 -12.14
C ALA A 269 -13.28 -0.07 -13.45
N GLU A 270 -13.13 1.26 -13.38
CA GLU A 270 -12.89 2.13 -14.55
C GLU A 270 -11.56 1.77 -15.25
N LEU A 271 -10.46 1.60 -14.49
CA LEU A 271 -9.15 1.27 -15.03
C LEU A 271 -9.13 -0.08 -15.77
N LEU A 272 -9.92 -1.04 -15.29
CA LEU A 272 -10.06 -2.36 -15.88
C LEU A 272 -11.14 -2.44 -16.98
N GLY A 273 -11.83 -1.33 -17.29
CA GLY A 273 -12.89 -1.30 -18.29
C GLY A 273 -14.13 -2.12 -17.91
N LEU A 274 -14.39 -2.30 -16.62
CA LEU A 274 -15.47 -3.13 -16.07
C LEU A 274 -16.75 -2.35 -15.75
N MET A 275 -16.81 -1.05 -16.07
CA MET A 275 -18.05 -0.28 -15.99
C MET A 275 -18.78 -0.41 -17.33
N GLU A 276 -19.91 -1.13 -17.33
CA GLU A 276 -20.87 -1.08 -18.43
C GLU A 276 -21.33 0.38 -18.61
N GLU A 277 -21.33 0.87 -19.86
CA GLU A 277 -21.86 2.19 -20.15
C GLU A 277 -23.32 2.27 -19.67
N PRO A 278 -23.73 3.36 -18.99
CA PRO A 278 -25.12 3.54 -18.66
C PRO A 278 -25.92 3.62 -19.97
N LEU A 279 -26.87 2.68 -20.13
CA LEU A 279 -27.82 2.70 -21.23
C LEU A 279 -28.47 4.09 -21.31
N PRO A 280 -28.60 4.67 -22.50
CA PRO A 280 -29.25 5.97 -22.66
C PRO A 280 -30.68 5.89 -22.12
N PRO A 281 -31.20 6.98 -21.51
CA PRO A 281 -32.57 6.99 -21.02
C PRO A 281 -33.54 6.77 -22.19
N ASP A 282 -34.39 5.76 -22.06
CA ASP A 282 -35.47 5.49 -23.01
C ASP A 282 -36.31 6.76 -23.21
N THR A 283 -36.48 7.13 -24.49
CA THR A 283 -37.37 8.18 -24.98
C THR A 283 -38.84 7.86 -24.74
#